data_AF-A0A4Z1JNI1-F1
#
_entry.id   AF-A0A4Z1JNI1-F1
#
_cell.length_a   1.000
_cell.length_b   1.000
_cell.length_c   1.000
_cell.angle_alpha   90.00
_cell.angle_beta   90.00
_cell.angle_gamma   90.00
#
_symmetry.space_group_name_H-M   'P 1'
#
loop_
_entity.id
_entity.type
_entity.pdbx_description
1 polymer ?
#
loop_
_entity_poly.entity_id
_entity_poly.type
_entity_poly.pdbx_seq_one_letter_code
_entity_poly.pdbx_strand_id
1 'polypeptide(L)'
;MAEVYKLPGHRVDVKLCVFDHEIHCHSLMLKLGSAYFRKFLDSADKTPAPANATFSYEYVTIQDTPEDVPGLEVASKVEGRGDKPVDTGSDNWYIAVKHMIDCMYGKSFTLASFDDINFLAKVADFYGALPVVSRTLDTVFFRSPNFIERIPENAGSLLKISYQLRNQTLYKECMIHVAGRWKSNPCIPEDDMDLRIRVLIAYGSVCQKLVTANQNLIRLVADEYMDQKVHEELRSMALNYSWSLALYYRQFYDKHYSQDIDQVLTKILTSNLILDPSKLGAGQGKFQNYFLCAEITDKELPWDREEEDW
;
A
#
# COMPACT_ATOMS: atom_id res chain seq x y z
N MET A 1 -30.10 0.05 8.08
CA MET A 1 -30.13 1.34 8.82
C MET A 1 -29.18 2.27 8.07
N ALA A 2 -29.60 3.49 7.73
CA ALA A 2 -28.79 4.39 6.89
C ALA A 2 -27.57 4.95 7.64
N GLU A 3 -26.42 4.99 6.98
CA GLU A 3 -25.22 5.63 7.51
C GLU A 3 -25.23 7.12 7.17
N VAL A 4 -25.18 7.98 8.21
CA VAL A 4 -25.31 9.43 8.04
C VAL A 4 -24.00 10.12 8.41
N TYR A 5 -23.40 10.81 7.44
CA TYR A 5 -22.23 11.66 7.65
C TYR A 5 -22.65 13.04 8.18
N LYS A 6 -21.85 13.60 9.08
CA LYS A 6 -22.13 14.90 9.72
C LYS A 6 -21.10 15.92 9.28
N LEU A 7 -21.56 17.10 8.88
CA LEU A 7 -20.73 18.27 8.62
C LEU A 7 -21.37 19.47 9.36
N PRO A 8 -20.72 20.06 10.38
CA PRO A 8 -21.32 21.13 11.17
C PRO A 8 -21.81 22.29 10.31
N GLY A 9 -23.06 22.72 10.52
CA GLY A 9 -23.68 23.83 9.76
C GLY A 9 -24.25 23.45 8.40
N HIS A 10 -24.08 22.21 7.94
CA HIS A 10 -24.61 21.73 6.67
C HIS A 10 -25.65 20.63 6.88
N ARG A 11 -26.63 20.56 5.95
CA ARG A 11 -27.58 19.46 5.86
C ARG A 11 -27.09 18.48 4.81
N VAL A 12 -27.33 17.19 5.04
CA VAL A 12 -27.11 16.16 4.01
C VAL A 12 -28.02 16.44 2.81
N ASP A 13 -27.45 16.40 1.62
CA ASP A 13 -28.11 16.70 0.35
C ASP A 13 -27.91 15.59 -0.69
N VAL A 14 -27.12 14.56 -0.36
CA VAL A 14 -26.88 13.39 -1.20
C VAL A 14 -27.29 12.12 -0.48
N LYS A 15 -28.05 11.27 -1.18
CA LYS A 15 -28.33 9.88 -0.82
C LYS A 15 -27.68 8.96 -1.85
N LEU A 16 -26.81 8.07 -1.38
CA LEU A 16 -26.19 7.01 -2.18
C LEU A 16 -26.75 5.67 -1.71
N CYS A 17 -27.42 4.94 -2.60
CA CYS A 17 -27.81 3.56 -2.40
C CYS A 17 -26.73 2.66 -3.01
N VAL A 18 -25.79 2.23 -2.17
CA VAL A 18 -24.70 1.31 -2.51
C VAL A 18 -25.19 -0.11 -2.25
N PHE A 19 -25.69 -0.80 -3.28
CA PHE A 19 -26.47 -2.03 -3.14
C PHE A 19 -27.67 -1.85 -2.18
N ASP A 20 -27.82 -2.71 -1.18
CA ASP A 20 -28.82 -2.62 -0.10
C ASP A 20 -28.43 -1.65 1.03
N HIS A 21 -27.27 -1.01 0.95
CA HIS A 21 -26.80 -0.05 1.93
C HIS A 21 -27.08 1.40 1.52
N GLU A 22 -27.56 2.20 2.48
CA GLU A 22 -27.90 3.61 2.26
C GLU A 22 -26.90 4.51 3.00
N ILE A 23 -26.27 5.43 2.26
CA ILE A 23 -25.33 6.43 2.77
C ILE A 23 -25.87 7.84 2.51
N HIS A 24 -26.01 8.64 3.57
CA HIS A 24 -26.37 10.05 3.48
C HIS A 24 -25.13 10.93 3.71
N CYS A 25 -24.84 11.80 2.74
CA CYS A 25 -23.65 12.63 2.77
C CYS A 25 -23.89 14.00 2.11
N HIS A 26 -22.81 14.77 1.99
CA HIS A 26 -22.79 16.14 1.48
C HIS A 26 -22.12 16.17 0.11
N SER A 27 -22.79 16.77 -0.88
CA SER A 27 -22.27 16.98 -2.23
C SER A 27 -20.94 17.75 -2.21
N LEU A 28 -20.81 18.72 -1.29
CA LEU A 28 -19.58 19.48 -1.07
C LEU A 28 -18.37 18.57 -0.83
N MET A 29 -18.50 17.59 0.07
CA MET A 29 -17.41 16.69 0.43
C MET A 29 -17.05 15.75 -0.72
N LEU A 30 -18.06 15.23 -1.42
CA LEU A 30 -17.84 14.41 -2.60
C LEU A 30 -17.09 15.17 -3.71
N LYS A 31 -17.46 16.42 -3.98
CA LYS A 31 -16.80 17.27 -5.01
C LYS A 31 -15.35 17.65 -4.64
N LEU A 32 -15.09 17.85 -3.35
CA LEU A 32 -13.74 18.13 -2.86
C LEU A 32 -12.83 16.91 -3.01
N GLY A 33 -13.34 15.72 -2.69
CA GLY A 33 -12.54 14.49 -2.67
C GLY A 33 -12.51 13.68 -3.96
N SER A 34 -13.33 14.00 -4.96
CA SER A 34 -13.46 13.19 -6.18
C SER A 34 -13.69 14.05 -7.42
N ALA A 35 -12.83 13.83 -8.43
CA ALA A 35 -12.97 14.47 -9.74
C ALA A 35 -14.26 14.01 -10.46
N TYR A 36 -14.66 12.75 -10.29
CA TYR A 36 -15.92 12.23 -10.81
C TYR A 36 -17.10 13.05 -10.28
N PHE A 37 -17.23 13.16 -8.95
CA PHE A 37 -18.37 13.87 -8.36
C PHE A 37 -18.33 15.37 -8.66
N ARG A 38 -17.14 15.97 -8.76
CA ARG A 38 -16.96 17.36 -9.20
C ARG A 38 -17.50 17.59 -10.61
N LYS A 39 -17.25 16.66 -11.53
CA LYS A 39 -17.71 16.74 -12.92
C LYS A 39 -19.21 16.44 -13.06
N PHE A 40 -19.69 15.41 -12.37
CA PHE A 40 -21.00 14.87 -12.64
C PHE A 40 -22.09 15.43 -11.75
N LEU A 41 -21.87 15.79 -10.48
CA LEU A 41 -22.97 16.23 -9.59
C LEU A 41 -23.75 17.41 -10.17
N ASP A 42 -23.07 18.43 -10.69
CA ASP A 42 -23.67 19.68 -11.20
C ASP A 42 -23.63 19.79 -12.73
N SER A 43 -23.50 18.67 -13.46
CA SER A 43 -23.45 18.71 -14.92
C SER A 43 -24.75 19.26 -15.52
N ALA A 44 -24.66 20.08 -16.58
CA ALA A 44 -25.81 20.75 -17.22
C ALA A 44 -26.93 19.79 -17.67
N ASP A 45 -26.59 18.52 -17.95
CA ASP A 45 -27.53 17.46 -18.36
C ASP A 45 -28.33 16.85 -17.20
N LYS A 46 -28.33 17.49 -16.03
CA LYS A 46 -29.07 17.03 -14.85
C LYS A 46 -30.30 17.88 -14.60
N THR A 47 -31.42 17.19 -14.48
CA THR A 47 -32.67 17.77 -14.01
C THR A 47 -32.53 18.11 -12.52
N PRO A 48 -32.86 19.36 -12.12
CA PRO A 48 -32.89 19.73 -10.71
C PRO A 48 -33.86 18.83 -9.93
N ALA A 49 -33.52 18.53 -8.68
CA ALA A 49 -34.45 17.83 -7.80
C ALA A 49 -35.75 18.65 -7.62
N PRO A 50 -36.91 18.00 -7.47
CA PRO A 50 -38.16 18.66 -7.13
C PRO A 50 -38.02 19.53 -5.86
N ALA A 51 -38.75 20.64 -5.78
CA ALA A 51 -38.67 21.57 -4.65
C ALA A 51 -39.04 20.94 -3.28
N ASN A 52 -39.72 19.80 -3.29
CA ASN A 52 -40.13 19.03 -2.11
C ASN A 52 -39.23 17.79 -1.85
N ALA A 53 -38.17 17.58 -2.63
CA ALA A 53 -37.28 16.45 -2.45
C ALA A 53 -36.46 16.59 -1.16
N THR A 54 -36.32 15.48 -0.43
CA THR A 54 -35.51 15.42 0.79
C THR A 54 -34.02 15.55 0.48
N PHE A 55 -33.58 15.02 -0.66
CA PHE A 55 -32.20 15.07 -1.13
C PHE A 55 -32.13 15.80 -2.47
N SER A 56 -31.06 16.57 -2.67
CA SER A 56 -30.77 17.21 -3.95
C SER A 56 -30.23 16.21 -4.97
N TYR A 57 -29.57 15.14 -4.50
CA TYR A 57 -29.04 14.10 -5.36
C TYR A 57 -29.34 12.72 -4.77
N GLU A 58 -29.91 11.84 -5.60
CA GLU A 58 -30.16 10.44 -5.26
C GLU A 58 -29.48 9.55 -6.30
N TYR A 59 -28.59 8.67 -5.84
CA TYR A 59 -27.88 7.73 -6.67
C TYR A 59 -28.15 6.30 -6.24
N VAL A 60 -28.16 5.39 -7.21
CA VAL A 60 -28.32 3.96 -7.03
C VAL A 60 -27.18 3.22 -7.73
N THR A 61 -26.89 2.02 -7.25
CA THR A 61 -25.83 1.20 -7.81
C THR A 61 -26.28 0.53 -9.10
N ILE A 62 -25.46 0.68 -10.13
CA ILE A 62 -25.50 -0.08 -11.38
C ILE A 62 -24.15 -0.79 -11.51
N GLN A 63 -24.22 -2.07 -11.84
CA GLN A 63 -23.05 -2.91 -11.99
C GLN A 63 -23.36 -3.95 -13.06
N ASP A 64 -22.59 -3.96 -14.14
CA ASP A 64 -22.82 -4.86 -15.28
C ASP A 64 -22.41 -6.30 -14.93
N THR A 65 -21.24 -6.47 -14.29
CA THR A 65 -20.76 -7.75 -13.80
C THR A 65 -20.27 -7.66 -12.35
N PRO A 66 -20.33 -8.75 -11.55
CA PRO A 66 -19.88 -8.72 -10.15
C PRO A 66 -18.42 -8.29 -9.93
N GLU A 67 -17.59 -8.39 -10.97
CA GLU A 67 -16.16 -8.03 -10.95
C GLU A 67 -15.90 -6.55 -11.23
N ASP A 68 -16.86 -5.85 -11.84
CA ASP A 68 -16.73 -4.43 -12.18
C ASP A 68 -16.82 -3.56 -10.93
N VAL A 69 -16.18 -2.39 -10.98
CA VAL A 69 -16.38 -1.39 -9.91
C VAL A 69 -17.84 -0.91 -9.99
N PRO A 70 -18.60 -0.90 -8.87
CA PRO A 70 -19.99 -0.46 -8.90
C PRO A 70 -20.07 1.03 -9.28
N GLY A 71 -20.87 1.31 -10.30
CA GLY A 71 -21.17 2.66 -10.77
C GLY A 71 -22.36 3.25 -10.00
N LEU A 72 -22.21 4.47 -9.50
CA LEU A 72 -23.30 5.25 -8.90
C LEU A 72 -23.95 6.11 -9.98
N GLU A 73 -25.19 5.78 -10.33
CA GLU A 73 -25.98 6.51 -11.32
C GLU A 73 -27.20 7.18 -10.70
N VAL A 74 -27.66 8.28 -11.31
CA VAL A 74 -28.81 9.06 -10.81
C VAL A 74 -30.06 8.20 -10.84
N ALA A 75 -30.74 8.05 -9.70
CA ALA A 75 -31.88 7.15 -9.51
C ALA A 75 -32.99 7.37 -10.55
N SER A 76 -33.37 8.62 -10.79
CA SER A 76 -34.43 8.95 -11.77
C SER A 76 -34.05 8.64 -13.21
N LYS A 77 -32.75 8.66 -13.57
CA LYS A 77 -32.30 8.27 -14.91
C LYS A 77 -32.35 6.75 -15.09
N VAL A 78 -31.93 6.00 -14.07
CA VAL A 78 -32.02 4.53 -14.03
C VAL A 78 -33.48 4.08 -14.17
N GLU A 79 -34.38 4.66 -13.38
CA GLU A 79 -35.82 4.39 -13.46
C GLU A 79 -36.39 4.73 -14.84
N GLY A 80 -35.99 5.88 -15.42
CA GLY A 80 -36.43 6.30 -16.75
C GLY A 80 -35.94 5.40 -17.89
N ARG A 81 -34.78 4.76 -17.75
CA ARG A 81 -34.29 3.73 -18.71
C ARG A 81 -34.97 2.38 -18.52
N GLY A 82 -35.58 2.14 -17.36
CA GLY A 82 -36.16 0.84 -16.99
C GLY A 82 -35.13 -0.17 -16.50
N ASP A 83 -33.91 0.28 -16.20
CA ASP A 83 -32.86 -0.56 -15.62
C ASP A 83 -33.21 -0.90 -14.17
N LYS A 84 -32.74 -2.07 -13.71
CA LYS A 84 -32.91 -2.47 -12.31
C LYS A 84 -31.61 -2.19 -11.55
N PRO A 85 -31.67 -1.37 -10.47
CA PRO A 85 -30.54 -1.23 -9.56
C PRO A 85 -30.12 -2.60 -9.03
N VAL A 86 -28.82 -2.76 -8.82
CA VAL A 86 -28.30 -3.94 -8.14
C VAL A 86 -28.54 -3.76 -6.65
N ASP A 87 -29.24 -4.70 -6.04
CA ASP A 87 -29.61 -4.70 -4.61
C ASP A 87 -28.73 -5.62 -3.77
N THR A 88 -27.88 -6.43 -4.41
CA THR A 88 -27.00 -7.39 -3.75
C THR A 88 -25.58 -7.24 -4.32
N GLY A 89 -24.62 -6.95 -3.45
CA GLY A 89 -23.22 -6.75 -3.83
C GLY A 89 -22.27 -7.45 -2.87
N SER A 90 -21.01 -7.55 -3.26
CA SER A 90 -19.96 -7.97 -2.33
C SER A 90 -19.80 -6.92 -1.23
N ASP A 91 -19.78 -7.35 0.04
CA ASP A 91 -19.46 -6.49 1.19
C ASP A 91 -18.19 -5.67 0.96
N ASN A 92 -17.21 -6.22 0.24
CA ASN A 92 -15.95 -5.55 -0.08
C ASN A 92 -16.16 -4.27 -0.92
N TRP A 93 -17.08 -4.29 -1.86
CA TRP A 93 -17.39 -3.12 -2.70
C TRP A 93 -18.07 -2.02 -1.89
N TYR A 94 -19.06 -2.37 -1.06
CA TYR A 94 -19.69 -1.42 -0.16
C TYR A 94 -18.68 -0.81 0.82
N ILE A 95 -17.85 -1.65 1.46
CA ILE A 95 -16.81 -1.21 2.40
C ILE A 95 -15.81 -0.28 1.70
N ALA A 96 -15.40 -0.58 0.46
CA ALA A 96 -14.50 0.27 -0.30
C ALA A 96 -15.10 1.64 -0.65
N VAL A 97 -16.37 1.69 -1.11
CA VAL A 97 -17.09 2.95 -1.35
C VAL A 97 -17.22 3.74 -0.05
N LYS A 98 -17.59 3.07 1.04
CA LYS A 98 -17.69 3.68 2.36
C LYS A 98 -16.34 4.25 2.80
N HIS A 99 -15.23 3.51 2.69
CA HIS A 99 -13.91 3.99 3.09
C HIS A 99 -13.38 5.11 2.20
N MET A 100 -13.70 5.11 0.90
CA MET A 100 -13.45 6.26 0.04
C MET A 100 -14.14 7.51 0.59
N ILE A 101 -15.41 7.40 1.01
CA ILE A 101 -16.14 8.51 1.64
C ILE A 101 -15.58 8.84 3.02
N ASP A 102 -15.20 7.85 3.84
CA ASP A 102 -14.54 8.09 5.13
C ASP A 102 -13.27 8.94 4.96
N CYS A 103 -12.45 8.66 3.93
CA CYS A 103 -11.28 9.49 3.57
C CYS A 103 -11.68 10.94 3.28
N MET A 104 -12.75 11.17 2.52
CA MET A 104 -13.23 12.53 2.21
C MET A 104 -13.62 13.30 3.47
N TYR A 105 -14.15 12.62 4.50
CA TYR A 105 -14.55 13.23 5.76
C TYR A 105 -13.46 13.20 6.84
N GLY A 106 -12.28 12.64 6.55
CA GLY A 106 -11.24 12.41 7.55
C GLY A 106 -11.67 11.46 8.68
N LYS A 107 -12.64 10.57 8.43
CA LYS A 107 -13.06 9.55 9.40
C LYS A 107 -12.02 8.44 9.45
N SER A 108 -11.78 7.93 10.66
CA SER A 108 -10.87 6.81 10.88
C SER A 108 -11.50 5.48 10.48
N PHE A 109 -10.72 4.62 9.84
CA PHE A 109 -11.03 3.22 9.60
C PHE A 109 -9.75 2.38 9.68
N THR A 110 -9.89 1.06 9.54
CA THR A 110 -8.79 0.10 9.59
C THR A 110 -8.83 -0.81 8.38
N LEU A 111 -7.67 -1.22 7.90
CA LEU A 111 -7.52 -2.30 6.92
C LEU A 111 -7.24 -3.60 7.69
N ALA A 112 -8.07 -4.61 7.46
CA ALA A 112 -7.92 -5.97 8.00
C ALA A 112 -7.23 -6.91 7.00
N SER A 113 -7.34 -6.64 5.70
CA SER A 113 -6.87 -7.55 4.65
C SER A 113 -6.23 -6.84 3.45
N PHE A 114 -5.58 -7.61 2.59
CA PHE A 114 -5.11 -7.14 1.29
C PHE A 114 -6.27 -6.71 0.39
N ASP A 115 -7.42 -7.39 0.48
CA ASP A 115 -8.58 -7.07 -0.33
C ASP A 115 -9.08 -5.65 -0.02
N ASP A 116 -9.10 -5.24 1.24
CA ASP A 116 -9.61 -3.94 1.65
C ASP A 116 -8.94 -2.78 0.89
N ILE A 117 -7.60 -2.79 0.78
CA ILE A 117 -6.86 -1.75 0.05
C ILE A 117 -6.97 -1.92 -1.47
N ASN A 118 -7.06 -3.16 -1.96
CA ASN A 118 -7.23 -3.45 -3.39
C ASN A 118 -8.57 -2.93 -3.91
N PHE A 119 -9.67 -3.23 -3.22
CA PHE A 119 -11.00 -2.73 -3.56
C PHE A 119 -11.08 -1.20 -3.39
N LEU A 120 -10.50 -0.65 -2.30
CA LEU A 120 -10.44 0.80 -2.10
C LEU A 120 -9.68 1.51 -3.23
N ALA A 121 -8.55 0.98 -3.68
CA ALA A 121 -7.79 1.55 -4.78
C ALA A 121 -8.59 1.53 -6.09
N LYS A 122 -9.28 0.44 -6.42
CA LYS A 122 -10.15 0.34 -7.60
C LYS A 122 -11.30 1.34 -7.58
N VAL A 123 -11.98 1.47 -6.44
CA VAL A 123 -13.06 2.45 -6.25
C VAL A 123 -12.50 3.88 -6.37
N ALA A 124 -11.37 4.16 -5.73
CA ALA A 124 -10.76 5.47 -5.77
C ALA A 124 -10.31 5.86 -7.19
N ASP A 125 -9.79 4.91 -7.97
CA ASP A 125 -9.45 5.12 -9.38
C ASP A 125 -10.68 5.48 -10.21
N PHE A 126 -11.71 4.63 -10.14
CA PHE A 126 -12.95 4.80 -10.89
C PHE A 126 -13.65 6.15 -10.58
N TYR A 127 -13.70 6.54 -9.31
CA TYR A 127 -14.30 7.80 -8.88
C TYR A 127 -13.33 8.98 -8.90
N GLY A 128 -12.09 8.83 -9.37
CA GLY A 128 -11.09 9.90 -9.41
C GLY A 128 -10.83 10.53 -8.04
N ALA A 129 -10.64 9.68 -7.03
CA ALA A 129 -10.45 10.00 -5.62
C ALA A 129 -9.11 9.46 -5.07
N LEU A 130 -8.17 9.06 -5.93
CA LEU A 130 -6.84 8.59 -5.52
C LEU A 130 -6.12 9.58 -4.59
N PRO A 131 -6.12 10.91 -4.84
CA PRO A 131 -5.38 11.85 -3.98
C PRO A 131 -5.89 11.95 -2.54
N VAL A 132 -7.22 11.91 -2.33
CA VAL A 132 -7.78 11.98 -0.97
C VAL A 132 -7.55 10.67 -0.21
N VAL A 133 -7.63 9.53 -0.91
CA VAL A 133 -7.34 8.22 -0.31
C VAL A 133 -5.86 8.13 0.06
N SER A 134 -4.97 8.47 -0.86
CA SER A 134 -3.51 8.40 -0.66
C SER A 134 -3.04 9.17 0.57
N ARG A 135 -3.53 10.40 0.76
CA ARG A 135 -3.20 11.25 1.92
C ARG A 135 -3.72 10.72 3.26
N THR A 136 -4.81 9.96 3.23
CA THR A 136 -5.42 9.43 4.46
C THR A 136 -4.71 8.15 4.94
N LEU A 137 -4.14 7.39 4.01
CA LEU A 137 -3.62 6.05 4.26
C LEU A 137 -2.51 5.98 5.32
N ASP A 138 -1.63 6.98 5.43
CA ASP A 138 -0.57 6.98 6.44
C ASP A 138 -1.13 6.85 7.87
N THR A 139 -2.26 7.53 8.13
CA THR A 139 -2.93 7.45 9.43
C THR A 139 -3.74 6.14 9.59
N VAL A 140 -4.18 5.56 8.48
CA VAL A 140 -4.89 4.28 8.46
C VAL A 140 -3.93 3.13 8.77
N PHE A 141 -2.71 3.14 8.21
CA PHE A 141 -1.70 2.12 8.47
C PHE A 141 -1.37 2.02 9.96
N PHE A 142 -1.21 3.16 10.65
CA PHE A 142 -0.97 3.18 12.09
C PHE A 142 -2.05 2.42 12.90
N ARG A 143 -3.30 2.40 12.42
CA ARG A 143 -4.43 1.70 13.07
C ARG A 143 -4.63 0.27 12.58
N SER A 144 -3.82 -0.18 11.62
CA SER A 144 -4.03 -1.42 10.88
C SER A 144 -2.85 -2.40 11.02
N PRO A 145 -2.50 -2.83 12.25
CA PRO A 145 -1.34 -3.70 12.47
C PRO A 145 -1.47 -5.04 11.74
N ASN A 146 -2.68 -5.63 11.70
CA ASN A 146 -2.95 -6.89 11.00
C ASN A 146 -2.68 -6.79 9.48
N PHE A 147 -2.98 -5.62 8.88
CA PHE A 147 -2.65 -5.35 7.48
C PHE A 147 -1.13 -5.23 7.29
N ILE A 148 -0.44 -4.48 8.17
CA ILE A 148 1.02 -4.30 8.12
C ILE A 148 1.74 -5.64 8.20
N GLU A 149 1.30 -6.55 9.07
CA GLU A 149 1.90 -7.88 9.21
C GLU A 149 1.90 -8.69 7.91
N ARG A 150 0.89 -8.48 7.05
CA ARG A 150 0.68 -9.17 5.77
C ARG A 150 1.35 -8.48 4.58
N ILE A 151 1.95 -7.30 4.76
CA ILE A 151 2.64 -6.58 3.67
C ILE A 151 3.70 -7.45 2.99
N PRO A 152 4.60 -8.16 3.71
CA PRO A 152 5.65 -8.93 3.05
C PRO A 152 5.08 -9.92 2.03
N GLU A 153 4.06 -10.69 2.41
CA GLU A 153 3.43 -11.71 1.56
C GLU A 153 2.82 -11.12 0.28
N ASN A 154 2.30 -9.89 0.37
CA ASN A 154 1.58 -9.21 -0.71
C ASN A 154 2.39 -8.08 -1.37
N ALA A 155 3.69 -7.97 -1.06
CA ALA A 155 4.49 -6.77 -1.37
C ALA A 155 4.50 -6.41 -2.86
N GLY A 156 4.51 -7.39 -3.77
CA GLY A 156 4.49 -7.14 -5.21
C GLY A 156 3.18 -6.47 -5.67
N SER A 157 2.04 -7.04 -5.31
CA SER A 157 0.72 -6.49 -5.63
C SER A 157 0.48 -5.15 -4.93
N LEU A 158 0.89 -5.02 -3.67
CA LEU A 158 0.81 -3.77 -2.92
C LEU A 158 1.74 -2.69 -3.50
N LEU A 159 2.88 -3.08 -4.07
CA LEU A 159 3.75 -2.12 -4.76
C LEU A 159 3.01 -1.48 -5.95
N LYS A 160 2.31 -2.26 -6.76
CA LYS A 160 1.47 -1.75 -7.86
C LYS A 160 0.36 -0.82 -7.36
N ILE A 161 -0.35 -1.23 -6.30
CA ILE A 161 -1.42 -0.42 -5.68
C ILE A 161 -0.85 0.90 -5.13
N SER A 162 0.29 0.85 -4.43
CA SER A 162 0.94 2.03 -3.87
C SER A 162 1.46 2.98 -4.94
N TYR A 163 1.89 2.45 -6.08
CA TYR A 163 2.28 3.22 -7.25
C TYR A 163 1.09 3.98 -7.84
N GLN A 164 -0.04 3.30 -8.03
CA GLN A 164 -1.29 3.92 -8.52
C GLN A 164 -1.81 5.00 -7.56
N LEU A 165 -1.85 4.70 -6.26
CA LEU A 165 -2.26 5.65 -5.23
C LEU A 165 -1.25 6.78 -5.03
N ARG A 166 -0.02 6.63 -5.53
CA ARG A 166 1.12 7.52 -5.23
C ARG A 166 1.37 7.68 -3.72
N ASN A 167 1.10 6.63 -2.93
CA ASN A 167 1.34 6.67 -1.48
C ASN A 167 2.81 6.32 -1.20
N GLN A 168 3.57 7.33 -0.77
CA GLN A 168 5.02 7.24 -0.55
C GLN A 168 5.41 6.19 0.49
N THR A 169 4.70 6.17 1.63
CA THR A 169 5.01 5.29 2.76
C THR A 169 4.88 3.83 2.36
N LEU A 170 3.74 3.44 1.78
CA LEU A 170 3.49 2.08 1.34
C LEU A 170 4.41 1.69 0.17
N TYR A 171 4.67 2.62 -0.76
CA TYR A 171 5.55 2.35 -1.90
C TYR A 171 6.96 1.99 -1.45
N LYS A 172 7.55 2.78 -0.54
CA LYS A 172 8.89 2.50 -0.01
C LYS A 172 8.92 1.21 0.79
N GLU A 173 7.93 0.98 1.65
CA GLU A 173 7.80 -0.27 2.41
C GLU A 173 7.79 -1.49 1.48
N CYS A 174 6.90 -1.49 0.48
CA CYS A 174 6.77 -2.58 -0.47
C CYS A 174 8.03 -2.74 -1.35
N MET A 175 8.65 -1.64 -1.77
CA MET A 175 9.89 -1.68 -2.55
C MET A 175 11.01 -2.36 -1.77
N ILE A 176 11.17 -2.07 -0.47
CA ILE A 176 12.17 -2.72 0.38
C ILE A 176 11.89 -4.22 0.52
N HIS A 177 10.62 -4.63 0.72
CA HIS A 177 10.26 -6.05 0.79
C HIS A 177 10.54 -6.79 -0.53
N VAL A 178 10.18 -6.19 -1.66
CA VAL A 178 10.39 -6.81 -2.99
C VAL A 178 11.88 -6.88 -3.32
N ALA A 179 12.62 -5.80 -3.17
CA ALA A 179 14.07 -5.76 -3.43
C ALA A 179 14.85 -6.65 -2.46
N GLY A 180 14.41 -6.75 -1.19
CA GLY A 180 15.06 -7.56 -0.17
C GLY A 180 14.95 -9.06 -0.40
N ARG A 181 13.99 -9.51 -1.21
CA ARG A 181 13.83 -10.90 -1.65
C ARG A 181 14.75 -11.22 -2.81
N TRP A 182 16.05 -11.21 -2.55
CA TRP A 182 17.11 -11.36 -3.56
C TRP A 182 17.09 -12.67 -4.38
N LYS A 183 16.39 -13.71 -3.90
CA LYS A 183 16.33 -15.06 -4.51
C LYS A 183 14.97 -15.39 -5.15
N SER A 184 13.95 -14.57 -4.95
CA SER A 184 12.59 -14.85 -5.42
C SER A 184 12.31 -14.02 -6.67
N ASN A 185 11.62 -14.62 -7.65
CA ASN A 185 11.10 -13.91 -8.82
C ASN A 185 10.52 -12.57 -8.36
N PRO A 186 10.97 -11.41 -8.90
CA PRO A 186 10.38 -10.12 -8.54
C PRO A 186 8.88 -10.29 -8.67
N CYS A 187 8.15 -10.12 -7.57
CA CYS A 187 6.72 -10.41 -7.50
C CYS A 187 5.87 -9.42 -8.33
N ILE A 188 6.44 -8.88 -9.41
CA ILE A 188 5.90 -7.92 -10.35
C ILE A 188 5.71 -8.63 -11.69
N PRO A 189 4.50 -8.57 -12.28
CA PRO A 189 4.22 -9.11 -13.60
C PRO A 189 5.19 -8.62 -14.69
N GLU A 190 5.41 -9.42 -15.73
CA GLU A 190 6.37 -9.10 -16.79
C GLU A 190 5.95 -7.91 -17.68
N ASP A 191 4.67 -7.56 -17.69
CA ASP A 191 4.08 -6.48 -18.47
C ASP A 191 4.31 -5.09 -17.85
N ASP A 192 4.65 -4.99 -16.55
CA ASP A 192 4.93 -3.72 -15.87
C ASP A 192 6.43 -3.40 -15.86
N MET A 193 6.95 -3.04 -17.04
CA MET A 193 8.38 -2.82 -17.24
C MET A 193 8.94 -1.62 -16.45
N ASP A 194 8.18 -0.55 -16.27
CA ASP A 194 8.63 0.61 -15.48
C ASP A 194 8.85 0.22 -14.01
N LEU A 195 7.85 -0.43 -13.41
CA LEU A 195 7.95 -0.86 -12.02
C LEU A 195 9.04 -1.91 -11.84
N ARG A 196 9.20 -2.82 -12.80
CA ARG A 196 10.27 -3.82 -12.81
C ARG A 196 11.66 -3.19 -12.85
N ILE A 197 11.88 -2.17 -13.69
CA ILE A 197 13.16 -1.45 -13.75
C ILE A 197 13.48 -0.82 -12.39
N ARG A 198 12.49 -0.19 -11.74
CA ARG A 198 12.68 0.43 -10.41
C ARG A 198 13.01 -0.59 -9.34
N VAL A 199 12.33 -1.74 -9.34
CA VAL A 199 12.65 -2.87 -8.45
C VAL A 199 14.08 -3.36 -8.68
N LEU A 200 14.52 -3.49 -9.93
CA LEU A 200 15.88 -3.91 -10.26
C LEU A 200 16.94 -2.90 -9.78
N ILE A 201 16.65 -1.59 -9.85
CA ILE A 201 17.53 -0.55 -9.31
C ILE A 201 17.64 -0.68 -7.78
N ALA A 202 16.50 -0.77 -7.08
CA ALA A 202 16.47 -0.95 -5.63
C ALA A 202 17.20 -2.23 -5.21
N TYR A 203 16.98 -3.32 -5.94
CA TYR A 203 17.67 -4.60 -5.76
C TYR A 203 19.18 -4.49 -6.00
N GLY A 204 19.59 -3.79 -7.06
CA GLY A 204 21.00 -3.50 -7.35
C GLY A 204 21.70 -2.79 -6.20
N SER A 205 21.01 -1.87 -5.50
CA SER A 205 21.55 -1.21 -4.31
C SER A 205 21.84 -2.20 -3.16
N VAL A 206 20.95 -3.18 -2.96
CA VAL A 206 21.13 -4.24 -1.97
C VAL A 206 22.31 -5.12 -2.35
N CYS A 207 22.40 -5.54 -3.62
CA CYS A 207 23.54 -6.31 -4.12
C CYS A 207 24.86 -5.59 -3.93
N GLN A 208 24.92 -4.28 -4.23
CA GLN A 208 26.12 -3.47 -4.04
C GLN A 208 26.55 -3.45 -2.58
N LYS A 209 25.61 -3.25 -1.64
CA LYS A 209 25.88 -3.30 -0.20
C LYS A 209 26.39 -4.67 0.24
N LEU A 210 25.79 -5.76 -0.27
CA LEU A 210 26.21 -7.13 0.03
C LEU A 210 27.62 -7.44 -0.49
N VAL A 211 27.92 -7.08 -1.74
CA VAL A 211 29.25 -7.29 -2.32
C VAL A 211 30.31 -6.51 -1.55
N THR A 212 30.03 -5.24 -1.24
CA THR A 212 30.92 -4.38 -0.46
C THR A 212 31.16 -4.95 0.94
N ALA A 213 30.08 -5.39 1.61
CA ALA A 213 30.19 -5.99 2.93
C ALA A 213 31.01 -7.27 2.90
N ASN A 214 30.75 -8.17 1.93
CA ASN A 214 31.49 -9.42 1.80
C ASN A 214 32.98 -9.20 1.51
N GLN A 215 33.33 -8.27 0.62
CA GLN A 215 34.72 -7.92 0.33
C GLN A 215 35.45 -7.41 1.58
N ASN A 216 34.83 -6.50 2.33
CA ASN A 216 35.40 -5.98 3.57
C ASN A 216 35.52 -7.06 4.63
N LEU A 217 34.52 -7.94 4.73
CA LEU A 217 34.51 -9.05 5.68
C LEU A 217 35.65 -10.03 5.41
N ILE A 218 35.84 -10.43 4.15
CA ILE A 218 36.93 -11.33 3.74
C ILE A 218 38.28 -10.72 4.08
N ARG A 219 38.46 -9.42 3.80
CA ARG A 219 39.68 -8.71 4.14
C ARG A 219 39.93 -8.70 5.65
N LEU A 220 38.94 -8.34 6.45
CA LEU A 220 39.07 -8.31 7.92
C LEU A 220 39.39 -9.70 8.49
N VAL A 221 38.73 -10.75 8.01
CA VAL A 221 38.99 -12.14 8.45
C VAL A 221 40.38 -12.62 8.00
N ALA A 222 40.94 -12.08 6.92
CA ALA A 222 42.29 -12.42 6.45
C ALA A 222 43.40 -11.61 7.13
N ASP A 223 43.13 -10.34 7.46
CA ASP A 223 44.09 -9.40 8.07
C ASP A 223 44.16 -9.56 9.59
N GLU A 224 43.04 -9.83 10.25
CA GLU A 224 43.03 -10.19 11.66
C GLU A 224 43.67 -11.58 11.78
N TYR A 225 44.63 -11.74 12.70
CA TYR A 225 45.09 -13.06 13.18
C TYR A 225 43.93 -13.72 13.95
N MET A 226 42.87 -14.05 13.22
CA MET A 226 41.68 -14.67 13.76
C MET A 226 42.08 -15.99 14.37
N ASP A 227 41.69 -16.18 15.63
CA ASP A 227 41.87 -17.44 16.35
C ASP A 227 41.32 -18.57 15.46
N GLN A 228 42.01 -19.71 15.44
CA GLN A 228 41.57 -20.93 14.75
C GLN A 228 40.11 -21.28 15.07
N LYS A 229 39.66 -20.95 16.29
CA LYS A 229 38.26 -21.08 16.72
C LYS A 229 37.29 -20.26 15.86
N VAL A 230 37.63 -19.03 15.45
CA VAL A 230 36.79 -18.19 14.60
C VAL A 230 36.63 -18.82 13.21
N HIS A 231 37.70 -19.38 12.65
CA HIS A 231 37.62 -20.09 11.36
C HIS A 231 36.74 -21.34 11.43
N GLU A 232 36.81 -22.11 12.52
CA GLU A 232 35.94 -23.27 12.74
C GLU A 232 34.47 -22.86 12.90
N GLU A 233 34.19 -21.79 13.66
CA GLU A 233 32.84 -21.25 13.83
C GLU A 233 32.28 -20.69 12.51
N LEU A 234 33.08 -19.97 11.73
CA LEU A 234 32.72 -19.52 10.38
C LEU A 234 32.37 -20.69 9.46
N ARG A 235 33.19 -21.74 9.47
CA ARG A 235 32.94 -22.95 8.68
C ARG A 235 31.63 -23.61 9.11
N SER A 236 31.37 -23.72 10.41
CA SER A 236 30.13 -24.26 10.95
C SER A 236 28.92 -23.42 10.52
N MET A 237 29.02 -22.09 10.59
CA MET A 237 27.96 -21.19 10.15
C MET A 237 27.68 -21.31 8.65
N ALA A 238 28.72 -21.39 7.82
CA ALA A 238 28.55 -21.56 6.38
C ALA A 238 27.83 -22.88 6.04
N LEU A 239 28.17 -23.97 6.74
CA LEU A 239 27.52 -25.27 6.54
C LEU A 239 26.04 -25.25 6.98
N ASN A 240 25.71 -24.59 8.08
CA ASN A 240 24.36 -24.62 8.66
C ASN A 240 23.41 -23.55 8.09
N TYR A 241 23.94 -22.43 7.60
CA TYR A 241 23.14 -21.26 7.21
C TYR A 241 23.33 -20.80 5.75
N SER A 242 24.13 -21.49 4.93
CA SER A 242 24.35 -21.10 3.51
C SER A 242 23.10 -21.05 2.63
N TRP A 243 22.01 -21.71 3.04
CA TRP A 243 20.72 -21.62 2.36
C TRP A 243 20.14 -20.20 2.41
N SER A 244 20.44 -19.43 3.46
CA SER A 244 20.07 -18.01 3.61
C SER A 244 21.27 -17.15 3.99
N LEU A 245 21.69 -16.31 3.03
CA LEU A 245 22.79 -15.39 3.24
C LEU A 245 22.51 -14.37 4.35
N ALA A 246 21.25 -13.99 4.55
CA ALA A 246 20.86 -13.08 5.63
C ALA A 246 21.02 -13.74 7.01
N LEU A 247 20.65 -15.01 7.16
CA LEU A 247 20.91 -15.77 8.38
C LEU A 247 22.39 -15.98 8.61
N TYR A 248 23.15 -16.33 7.56
CA TYR A 248 24.60 -16.47 7.66
C TYR A 248 25.26 -15.21 8.24
N TYR A 249 24.97 -14.03 7.67
CA TYR A 249 25.53 -12.78 8.19
C TYR A 249 25.02 -12.41 9.58
N ARG A 250 23.75 -12.71 9.89
CA ARG A 250 23.20 -12.47 11.23
C ARG A 250 23.91 -13.30 12.29
N GLN A 251 24.10 -14.59 12.04
CA GLN A 251 24.82 -15.48 12.95
C GLN A 251 26.26 -15.03 13.14
N PHE A 252 26.90 -14.52 12.09
CA PHE A 252 28.24 -13.97 12.19
C PHE A 252 28.29 -12.68 13.01
N TYR A 253 27.32 -11.79 12.83
CA TYR A 253 27.19 -10.54 13.59
C TYR A 253 26.91 -10.77 15.08
N ASP A 254 26.02 -11.71 15.43
CA ASP A 254 25.62 -11.96 16.82
C ASP A 254 26.78 -12.52 17.69
N LYS A 255 27.90 -12.90 17.07
CA LYS A 255 29.12 -13.34 17.76
C LYS A 255 30.02 -12.20 18.22
N HIS A 256 29.86 -10.99 17.66
CA HIS A 256 30.61 -9.80 18.03
C HIS A 256 32.14 -10.02 18.04
N TYR A 257 32.68 -10.60 16.97
CA TYR A 257 34.12 -10.91 16.90
C TYR A 257 35.02 -9.66 16.94
N SER A 258 34.62 -8.60 16.22
CA SER A 258 35.32 -7.31 16.28
C SER A 258 34.39 -6.15 15.90
N GLN A 259 34.70 -4.95 16.36
CA GLN A 259 33.90 -3.75 16.09
C GLN A 259 33.88 -3.42 14.58
N ASP A 260 34.96 -3.69 13.86
CA ASP A 260 35.05 -3.45 12.42
C ASP A 260 34.15 -4.40 11.64
N ILE A 261 34.09 -5.68 12.04
CA ILE A 261 33.16 -6.66 11.47
C ILE A 261 31.71 -6.23 11.74
N ASP A 262 31.40 -5.83 12.96
CA ASP A 262 30.06 -5.40 13.35
C ASP A 262 29.59 -4.19 12.53
N GLN A 263 30.47 -3.20 12.30
CA GLN A 263 30.17 -2.04 11.46
C GLN A 263 29.89 -2.43 10.01
N VAL A 264 30.66 -3.38 9.45
CA VAL A 264 30.46 -3.87 8.08
C VAL A 264 29.12 -4.58 7.96
N LEU A 265 28.80 -5.49 8.88
CA LEU A 265 27.57 -6.28 8.84
C LEU A 265 26.32 -5.45 9.16
N THR A 266 26.42 -4.47 10.06
CA THR A 266 25.29 -3.58 10.40
C THR A 266 24.68 -2.94 9.15
N LYS A 267 25.51 -2.53 8.19
CA LYS A 267 25.05 -1.89 6.95
C LYS A 267 24.10 -2.76 6.11
N ILE A 268 24.27 -4.08 6.16
CA ILE A 268 23.43 -5.04 5.42
C ILE A 268 22.32 -5.65 6.29
N LEU A 269 22.52 -5.66 7.61
CA LEU A 269 21.59 -6.25 8.56
C LEU A 269 20.50 -5.30 9.09
N THR A 270 20.70 -3.99 8.90
CA THR A 270 19.73 -2.96 9.29
C THR A 270 18.45 -3.06 8.47
N SER A 271 17.32 -2.77 9.12
CA SER A 271 16.01 -2.63 8.48
C SER A 271 15.71 -1.16 8.22
N ASN A 272 15.38 -0.84 6.97
CA ASN A 272 14.88 0.47 6.56
C ASN A 272 13.35 0.48 6.40
N LEU A 273 12.65 -0.55 6.91
CA LEU A 273 11.19 -0.60 6.89
C LEU A 273 10.62 0.58 7.70
N ILE A 274 9.52 1.12 7.20
CA ILE A 274 8.85 2.32 7.73
C ILE A 274 7.63 1.91 8.55
N LEU A 275 6.86 0.94 8.05
CA LEU A 275 5.59 0.55 8.65
C LEU A 275 5.75 -0.59 9.67
N ASP A 276 6.77 -1.44 9.53
CA ASP A 276 6.97 -2.58 10.43
C ASP A 276 7.50 -2.14 11.82
N PRO A 277 6.74 -2.34 12.91
CA PRO A 277 7.15 -1.87 14.24
C PRO A 277 8.06 -2.85 14.99
N SER A 278 8.34 -4.04 14.43
CA SER A 278 8.97 -5.15 15.16
C SER A 278 10.47 -4.92 15.46
N LYS A 279 11.09 -3.94 14.79
CA LYS A 279 12.54 -3.67 14.80
C LYS A 279 13.39 -4.87 14.34
N LEU A 280 12.78 -5.87 13.74
CA LEU A 280 13.49 -7.03 13.20
C LEU A 280 14.28 -6.61 11.96
N GLY A 281 15.55 -7.01 11.92
CA GLY A 281 16.44 -6.84 10.77
C GLY A 281 16.55 -8.08 9.89
N ALA A 282 17.47 -8.02 8.93
CA ALA A 282 17.80 -9.17 8.10
C ALA A 282 18.20 -10.38 8.95
N GLY A 283 17.73 -11.57 8.58
CA GLY A 283 18.05 -12.81 9.30
C GLY A 283 17.23 -13.04 10.59
N GLN A 284 16.22 -12.22 10.88
CA GLN A 284 15.43 -12.34 12.12
C GLN A 284 13.93 -12.54 11.84
N GLY A 285 13.26 -13.35 12.67
CA GLY A 285 11.81 -13.56 12.62
C GLY A 285 11.27 -13.90 11.22
N LYS A 286 10.35 -13.08 10.69
CA LYS A 286 9.79 -13.23 9.32
C LYS A 286 10.76 -12.80 8.20
N PHE A 287 11.88 -12.18 8.55
CA PHE A 287 12.89 -11.64 7.64
C PHE A 287 14.16 -12.50 7.53
N GLN A 288 14.06 -13.80 7.86
CA GLN A 288 15.18 -14.74 7.79
C GLN A 288 15.86 -14.80 6.42
N ASN A 289 15.12 -14.55 5.34
CA ASN A 289 15.60 -14.63 3.96
C ASN A 289 15.66 -13.27 3.25
N TYR A 290 15.59 -12.16 4.00
CA TYR A 290 15.50 -10.81 3.46
C TYR A 290 16.73 -9.99 3.80
N PHE A 291 17.06 -9.08 2.89
CA PHE A 291 17.89 -7.92 3.22
C PHE A 291 17.04 -6.66 3.12
N LEU A 292 16.82 -6.00 4.24
CA LEU A 292 15.91 -4.86 4.36
C LEU A 292 16.64 -3.50 4.28
N CYS A 293 17.87 -3.52 3.78
CA CYS A 293 18.77 -2.38 3.77
C CYS A 293 18.69 -1.54 2.49
N ALA A 294 17.69 -1.78 1.63
CA ALA A 294 17.44 -0.92 0.48
C ALA A 294 17.10 0.51 0.95
N GLU A 295 17.63 1.51 0.26
CA GLU A 295 17.35 2.92 0.54
C GLU A 295 16.63 3.50 -0.67
N ILE A 296 15.40 3.99 -0.45
CA ILE A 296 14.58 4.61 -1.49
C ILE A 296 14.42 6.08 -1.09
N THR A 297 15.16 6.93 -1.78
CA THR A 297 15.14 8.37 -1.57
C THR A 297 13.90 9.00 -2.22
N ASP A 298 13.53 10.20 -1.78
CA ASP A 298 12.38 10.91 -2.33
C ASP A 298 12.57 11.30 -3.81
N LYS A 299 13.82 11.38 -4.28
CA LYS A 299 14.17 11.67 -5.67
C LYS A 299 13.95 10.49 -6.61
N GLU A 300 13.83 9.28 -6.06
CA GLU A 300 13.61 8.05 -6.81
C GLU A 300 12.13 7.69 -6.92
N LEU A 301 11.25 8.50 -6.33
CA LEU A 301 9.81 8.33 -6.46
C LEU A 301 9.39 8.51 -7.94
N PRO A 302 8.42 7.71 -8.44
CA PRO A 302 7.97 7.79 -9.83
C PRO A 302 7.17 9.03 -10.19
N TRP A 303 6.71 9.79 -9.20
CA TRP A 303 5.77 10.89 -9.37
C TRP A 303 6.30 12.18 -8.76
N ASP A 304 5.76 13.30 -9.23
CA ASP A 304 5.96 14.59 -8.61
C ASP A 304 5.15 14.66 -7.29
N ARG A 305 5.80 15.16 -6.24
CA ARG A 305 5.20 15.28 -4.90
C ARG A 305 4.32 16.51 -4.77
N GLU A 306 4.55 17.51 -5.62
CA GLU A 306 3.80 18.77 -5.60
C GLU A 306 2.55 18.71 -6.50
N GLU A 307 2.35 17.60 -7.23
CA GLU A 307 1.15 17.37 -8.03
C GLU A 307 -0.03 16.98 -7.12
N GLU A 308 -1.09 17.79 -7.11
CA GLU A 308 -2.27 17.57 -6.25
C GLU A 308 -3.43 16.85 -6.94
N ASP A 309 -3.50 16.93 -8.28
CA ASP A 309 -4.61 16.43 -9.10
C ASP A 309 -4.11 15.37 -10.09
N TRP A 310 -3.98 14.12 -9.64
CA TRP A 310 -3.63 12.95 -10.46
C TRP A 310 -4.70 11.86 -10.47
#